data_AF-A0A7C2L6K4-F1
#
_entry.id   AF-A0A7C2L6K4-F1
#
_cell.length_a   1.000
_cell.length_b   1.000
_cell.length_c   1.000
_cell.angle_alpha   90.00
_cell.angle_beta   90.00
_cell.angle_gamma   90.00
#
_symmetry.space_group_name_H-M   'P 1'
#
loop_
_entity.id
_entity.type
_entity.pdbx_description
1 polymer ?
#
loop_
_entity_poly.entity_id
_entity_poly.type
_entity_poly.pdbx_seq_one_letter_code
_entity_poly.pdbx_strand_id
1 'polypeptide(L)'
;MSAHSIRLPTLESWRRHPALATVQAYLELTKPDITLLVVITAAASFWLGARHPVDRLQLLHVLIGIAALSSGIGAMNHYLEREIDGRMHRTKRRPLPSGRLRPHHALIFGLGLSVFAELYLFVFLNPLTALL
;
A
#
# COMPACT_ATOMS: atom_id res chain seq x y z
N MET A 1 22.84 -37.66 40.62
CA MET A 1 21.71 -36.69 40.63
C MET A 1 21.82 -35.81 39.38
N SER A 2 21.19 -36.26 38.28
CA SER A 2 21.19 -35.57 36.99
C SER A 2 19.98 -34.64 36.94
N ALA A 3 20.22 -33.34 36.84
CA ALA A 3 19.18 -32.34 36.67
C ALA A 3 18.63 -32.45 35.23
N HIS A 4 17.39 -32.92 35.11
CA HIS A 4 16.64 -32.91 33.86
C HIS A 4 16.33 -31.45 33.49
N SER A 5 17.08 -30.90 32.53
CA SER A 5 16.75 -29.63 31.91
C SER A 5 15.52 -29.79 31.02
N ILE A 6 14.38 -29.35 31.54
CA ILE A 6 13.13 -29.23 30.79
C ILE A 6 13.37 -28.15 29.72
N ARG A 7 13.56 -28.57 28.47
CA ARG A 7 13.58 -27.68 27.31
C ARG A 7 12.16 -27.15 27.10
N LEU A 8 11.90 -25.94 27.57
CA LEU A 8 10.68 -25.23 27.20
C LEU A 8 10.70 -25.01 25.68
N PRO A 9 9.61 -25.30 24.95
CA PRO A 9 9.51 -24.97 23.54
C PRO A 9 9.68 -23.44 23.40
N THR A 10 10.60 -23.01 22.54
CA THR A 10 10.79 -21.59 22.25
C THR A 10 9.48 -21.02 21.68
N LEU A 11 9.10 -19.84 22.14
CA LEU A 11 7.88 -19.13 21.71
C LEU A 11 7.89 -18.75 20.21
N GLU A 12 8.95 -19.11 19.46
CA GLU A 12 9.10 -18.90 18.02
C GLU A 12 8.15 -19.75 17.16
N SER A 13 7.49 -20.74 17.75
CA SER A 13 6.61 -21.68 17.02
C SER A 13 5.17 -21.18 16.80
N TRP A 14 4.82 -19.95 17.21
CA TRP A 14 3.61 -19.24 16.73
C TRP A 14 3.80 -18.87 15.26
N ARG A 15 3.74 -19.90 14.43
CA ARG A 15 3.82 -19.91 12.98
C ARG A 15 2.80 -18.91 12.46
N ARG A 16 3.20 -17.65 12.26
CA ARG A 16 2.40 -16.67 11.51
C ARG A 16 2.01 -17.36 10.21
N HIS A 17 0.72 -17.55 9.98
CA HIS A 17 0.26 -18.19 8.75
C HIS A 17 0.94 -17.48 7.58
N PRO A 18 1.68 -18.21 6.71
CA PRO A 18 2.50 -17.59 5.67
C PRO A 18 1.68 -16.66 4.80
N ALA A 19 0.40 -16.99 4.56
CA ALA A 19 -0.55 -16.14 3.85
C ALA A 19 -0.79 -14.77 4.54
N LEU A 20 -0.98 -14.74 5.86
CA LEU A 20 -1.19 -13.49 6.60
C LEU A 20 0.07 -12.60 6.55
N ALA A 21 1.25 -13.20 6.61
CA ALA A 21 2.52 -12.46 6.50
C ALA A 21 2.69 -11.83 5.10
N THR A 22 2.24 -12.53 4.05
CA THR A 22 2.22 -12.01 2.67
C THR A 22 1.20 -10.89 2.51
N VAL A 23 -0.02 -11.03 3.02
CA VAL A 23 -1.04 -9.96 2.98
C VAL A 23 -0.55 -8.72 3.69
N GLN A 24 0.03 -8.87 4.88
CA GLN A 24 0.66 -7.76 5.61
C GLN A 24 1.77 -7.10 4.81
N ALA A 25 2.60 -7.88 4.11
CA ALA A 25 3.65 -7.33 3.26
C ALA A 25 3.08 -6.48 2.11
N TYR A 26 1.97 -6.88 1.48
CA TYR A 26 1.31 -6.06 0.46
C TYR A 26 0.65 -4.81 1.06
N LEU A 27 0.02 -4.90 2.23
CA LEU A 27 -0.53 -3.73 2.92
C LEU A 27 0.56 -2.73 3.34
N GLU A 28 1.75 -3.22 3.71
CA GLU A 28 2.90 -2.35 3.97
C GLU A 28 3.37 -1.63 2.69
N LEU A 29 3.21 -2.23 1.51
CA LEU A 29 3.52 -1.57 0.23
C LEU A 29 2.57 -0.40 -0.07
N THR A 30 1.29 -0.51 0.30
CA THR A 30 0.29 0.53 -0.02
C THR A 30 0.39 1.78 0.84
N LYS A 31 1.33 1.82 1.81
CA LYS A 31 1.59 2.95 2.73
C LYS A 31 0.28 3.59 3.26
N PRO A 32 -0.53 2.85 4.03
CA PRO A 32 -1.89 3.27 4.41
C PRO A 32 -1.94 4.64 5.10
N ASP A 33 -0.93 4.96 5.92
CA ASP A 33 -0.85 6.26 6.60
C ASP A 33 -0.74 7.42 5.61
N ILE A 34 0.08 7.26 4.55
CA ILE A 34 0.24 8.29 3.51
C ILE A 34 -1.00 8.33 2.63
N THR A 35 -1.52 7.17 2.23
CA THR A 35 -2.72 7.06 1.40
C THR A 35 -3.92 7.72 2.06
N LEU A 36 -4.09 7.56 3.39
CA LEU A 36 -5.15 8.24 4.13
C LEU A 36 -5.02 9.77 4.08
N LEU A 37 -3.80 10.30 4.30
CA LEU A 37 -3.55 11.73 4.19
C LEU A 37 -3.89 12.26 2.80
N VAL A 38 -3.47 11.56 1.74
CA VAL A 38 -3.76 11.92 0.35
C VAL A 38 -5.27 11.91 0.07
N VAL A 39 -6.00 10.91 0.56
CA VAL A 39 -7.47 10.82 0.41
C VAL A 39 -8.18 11.95 1.13
N ILE A 40 -7.75 12.31 2.34
CA ILE A 40 -8.32 13.45 3.09
C ILE A 40 -8.07 14.76 2.33
N THR A 41 -6.86 14.96 1.82
CA THR A 41 -6.53 16.15 1.02
C THR A 41 -7.39 16.19 -0.25
N ALA A 42 -7.54 15.07 -0.96
CA ALA A 42 -8.39 15.00 -2.15
C ALA A 42 -9.87 15.29 -1.85
N ALA A 43 -10.39 14.81 -0.72
CA ALA A 43 -11.75 15.14 -0.27
C ALA A 43 -11.93 16.65 -0.05
N ALA A 44 -10.96 17.29 0.62
CA ALA A 44 -10.98 18.73 0.85
C ALA A 44 -10.89 19.51 -0.47
N SER A 45 -9.99 19.11 -1.39
CA SER A 45 -9.86 19.71 -2.72
C SER A 45 -11.14 19.57 -3.54
N PHE A 46 -11.78 18.39 -3.52
CA PHE A 46 -13.06 18.17 -4.19
C PHE A 46 -14.13 19.10 -3.65
N TRP A 47 -14.23 19.22 -2.32
CA TRP A 47 -15.22 20.09 -1.69
C TRP A 47 -15.03 21.57 -2.06
N LEU A 48 -13.78 22.02 -2.14
CA LEU A 48 -13.44 23.40 -2.49
C LEU A 48 -13.75 23.72 -3.97
N GLY A 49 -13.55 22.74 -4.87
CA GLY A 49 -13.80 22.89 -6.30
C GLY A 49 -15.20 22.53 -6.78
N ALA A 50 -16.01 21.90 -5.92
CA ALA A 50 -17.34 21.43 -6.29
C ALA A 50 -18.32 22.59 -6.49
N ARG A 51 -19.19 22.46 -7.50
CA ARG A 51 -20.40 23.28 -7.60
C ARG A 51 -21.43 22.72 -6.62
N HIS A 52 -22.07 23.58 -5.86
CA HIS A 52 -23.09 23.14 -4.90
C HIS A 52 -24.44 22.92 -5.58
N PRO A 53 -25.20 21.89 -5.18
CA PRO A 53 -24.89 20.89 -4.15
C PRO A 53 -23.84 19.86 -4.59
N VAL A 54 -23.02 19.39 -3.65
CA VAL A 54 -21.91 18.44 -3.92
C VAL A 54 -22.47 17.08 -4.32
N ASP A 55 -21.99 16.55 -5.46
CA ASP A 55 -22.27 15.18 -5.87
C ASP A 55 -21.46 14.20 -5.01
N ARG A 56 -22.17 13.50 -4.12
CA ARG A 56 -21.59 12.54 -3.17
C ARG A 56 -21.10 11.27 -3.86
N LEU A 57 -21.72 10.88 -4.97
CA LEU A 57 -21.31 9.70 -5.73
C LEU A 57 -20.01 9.99 -6.47
N GLN A 58 -19.92 11.18 -7.09
CA GLN A 58 -18.69 11.63 -7.72
C GLN A 58 -17.53 11.75 -6.72
N LEU A 59 -17.79 12.30 -5.53
CA LEU A 59 -16.81 12.33 -4.44
C LEU A 59 -16.33 10.91 -4.10
N LEU A 60 -17.24 9.96 -3.92
CA LEU A 60 -16.87 8.57 -3.60
C LEU A 60 -15.94 7.97 -4.67
N HIS A 61 -16.26 8.15 -5.95
CA HIS A 61 -15.42 7.67 -7.06
C HIS A 61 -14.02 8.30 -7.05
N VAL A 62 -13.92 9.61 -6.80
CA VAL A 62 -12.63 10.31 -6.65
C VAL A 62 -11.83 9.69 -5.51
N LEU A 63 -12.42 9.51 -4.32
CA LEU A 63 -11.70 8.97 -3.16
C LEU A 63 -11.20 7.55 -3.40
N ILE A 64 -11.99 6.69 -4.04
CA ILE A 64 -11.59 5.33 -4.38
C ILE A 64 -10.42 5.33 -5.37
N GLY A 65 -10.52 6.10 -6.45
CA GLY A 65 -9.46 6.16 -7.46
C GLY A 65 -8.16 6.75 -6.90
N ILE A 66 -8.23 7.83 -6.12
CA ILE A 66 -7.06 8.43 -5.47
C ILE A 66 -6.42 7.48 -4.45
N ALA A 67 -7.23 6.74 -3.66
CA ALA A 67 -6.71 5.75 -2.73
C ALA A 67 -5.95 4.63 -3.46
N ALA A 68 -6.51 4.11 -4.56
CA ALA A 68 -5.89 3.07 -5.37
C ALA A 68 -4.60 3.57 -6.04
N LEU A 69 -4.62 4.78 -6.62
CA LEU A 69 -3.46 5.38 -7.27
C LEU A 69 -2.32 5.64 -6.27
N SER A 70 -2.65 6.23 -5.11
CA SER A 70 -1.68 6.50 -4.04
C SER A 70 -1.05 5.21 -3.51
N SER A 71 -1.86 4.14 -3.38
CA SER A 71 -1.38 2.82 -2.98
C SER A 71 -0.42 2.20 -4.01
N GLY A 72 -0.73 2.33 -5.30
CA GLY A 72 0.13 1.88 -6.40
C GLY A 72 1.48 2.60 -6.43
N ILE A 73 1.45 3.93 -6.31
CA ILE A 73 2.65 4.77 -6.22
C ILE A 73 3.47 4.43 -4.97
N GLY A 74 2.82 4.19 -3.83
CA GLY A 74 3.48 3.74 -2.60
C GLY A 74 4.27 2.44 -2.79
N ALA A 75 3.67 1.46 -3.48
CA ALA A 75 4.30 0.18 -3.78
C ALA A 75 5.48 0.34 -4.75
N MET A 76 5.33 1.18 -5.78
CA MET A 76 6.40 1.50 -6.73
C MET A 76 7.57 2.22 -6.05
N ASN A 77 7.30 3.14 -5.12
CA ASN A 77 8.33 3.81 -4.34
C ASN A 77 9.15 2.81 -3.51
N HIS A 78 8.49 1.85 -2.84
CA HIS A 78 9.23 0.76 -2.17
C HIS A 78 10.07 -0.07 -3.15
N TYR A 79 9.57 -0.34 -4.36
CA TYR A 79 10.33 -1.07 -5.38
C TYR A 79 11.60 -0.33 -5.81
N LEU A 80 11.52 0.99 -6.00
CA LEU A 80 12.65 1.84 -6.37
C LEU A 80 13.66 1.98 -5.23
N GLU A 81 13.19 2.11 -3.98
CA GLU A 81 14.03 2.33 -2.79
C GLU A 81 14.68 1.04 -2.26
N ARG A 82 14.29 -0.15 -2.74
CA ARG A 82 14.61 -1.46 -2.14
C ARG A 82 16.10 -1.67 -1.78
N GLU A 83 17.02 -1.18 -2.60
CA GLU A 83 18.46 -1.37 -2.40
C GLU A 83 19.01 -0.41 -1.33
N ILE A 84 18.54 0.83 -1.36
CA ILE A 84 18.91 1.87 -0.39
C ILE A 84 18.33 1.49 0.98
N ASP A 85 17.07 1.08 1.01
CA ASP A 85 16.40 0.64 2.22
C ASP A 85 17.10 -0.55 2.89
N GLY A 86 17.69 -1.47 2.10
CA GLY A 86 18.48 -2.58 2.62
C GLY A 86 19.73 -2.16 3.39
N ARG A 87 20.26 -0.97 3.10
CA ARG A 87 21.46 -0.40 3.75
C ARG A 87 21.12 0.47 4.96
N MET A 88 19.85 0.78 5.20
CA MET A 88 19.40 1.70 6.26
C MET A 88 18.88 0.95 7.49
N HIS A 89 19.34 1.34 8.68
CA HIS A 89 18.92 0.67 9.92
C HIS A 89 17.40 0.74 10.16
N ARG A 90 16.77 1.86 9.77
CA ARG A 90 15.33 2.10 9.93
C ARG A 90 14.47 1.31 8.93
N THR A 91 14.92 1.10 7.70
CA THR A 91 14.08 0.58 6.61
C THR A 91 14.49 -0.79 6.08
N LYS A 92 15.61 -1.36 6.56
CA LYS A 92 16.05 -2.73 6.22
C LYS A 92 15.04 -3.84 6.51
N ARG A 93 14.05 -3.58 7.38
CA ARG A 93 12.98 -4.53 7.72
C ARG A 93 11.73 -4.42 6.84
N ARG A 94 11.70 -3.47 5.88
CA ARG A 94 10.59 -3.33 4.92
C ARG A 94 10.43 -4.61 4.08
N PRO A 95 9.25 -4.83 3.44
CA PRO A 95 8.94 -6.09 2.75
C PRO A 95 9.94 -6.53 1.68
N LEU A 96 10.50 -5.58 0.93
CA LEU A 96 11.42 -5.88 -0.18
C LEU A 96 12.86 -6.14 0.28
N PRO A 97 13.52 -5.25 1.07
CA PRO A 97 14.88 -5.51 1.52
C PRO A 97 15.01 -6.72 2.46
N SER A 98 13.96 -7.02 3.23
CA SER A 98 13.93 -8.19 4.12
C SER A 98 13.63 -9.52 3.41
N GLY A 99 13.31 -9.49 2.11
CA GLY A 99 12.98 -10.68 1.32
C GLY A 99 11.60 -11.28 1.60
N ARG A 100 10.75 -10.64 2.41
CA ARG A 100 9.36 -11.07 2.67
C ARG A 100 8.50 -11.06 1.40
N LEU A 101 8.86 -10.23 0.42
CA LEU A 101 8.21 -10.16 -0.87
C LEU A 101 9.26 -10.04 -1.99
N ARG A 102 9.04 -10.72 -3.11
CA ARG A 102 9.92 -10.63 -4.28
C ARG A 102 9.70 -9.29 -5.01
N PRO A 103 10.76 -8.56 -5.43
CA PRO A 103 10.63 -7.23 -6.06
C PRO A 103 9.68 -7.15 -7.25
N HIS A 104 9.68 -8.14 -8.15
CA HIS A 104 8.78 -8.14 -9.31
C HIS A 104 7.30 -8.19 -8.91
N HIS A 105 6.93 -8.88 -7.82
CA HIS A 105 5.55 -8.90 -7.34
C HIS A 105 5.12 -7.50 -6.87
N ALA A 106 5.99 -6.78 -6.17
CA ALA A 106 5.71 -5.41 -5.75
C ALA A 106 5.56 -4.46 -6.94
N LEU A 107 6.41 -4.61 -7.97
CA LEU A 107 6.32 -3.82 -9.19
C LEU A 107 5.03 -4.08 -9.96
N ILE A 108 4.67 -5.34 -10.20
CA ILE A 108 3.44 -5.72 -10.90
C ILE A 108 2.22 -5.25 -10.11
N PHE A 109 2.23 -5.40 -8.79
CA PHE A 109 1.16 -4.93 -7.92
C PHE A 109 1.00 -3.41 -7.97
N GLY A 110 2.10 -2.66 -7.87
CA GLY A 110 2.10 -1.20 -7.95
C GLY A 110 1.59 -0.69 -9.29
N LEU A 111 2.14 -1.19 -10.39
CA LEU A 111 1.70 -0.85 -11.75
C LEU A 111 0.24 -1.24 -11.99
N GLY A 112 -0.16 -2.44 -11.55
CA GLY A 112 -1.54 -2.91 -11.68
C GLY A 112 -2.54 -2.03 -10.94
N LEU A 113 -2.21 -1.60 -9.72
CA LEU A 113 -3.03 -0.65 -8.97
C LEU A 113 -3.11 0.73 -9.65
N SER A 114 -1.98 1.25 -10.14
CA SER A 114 -1.95 2.55 -10.83
C SER A 114 -2.78 2.53 -12.11
N VAL A 115 -2.58 1.52 -12.97
CA VAL A 115 -3.37 1.35 -14.20
C VAL A 115 -4.85 1.14 -13.88
N PHE A 116 -5.17 0.31 -12.87
CA PHE A 116 -6.55 0.14 -12.43
C PHE A 116 -7.17 1.46 -11.97
N ALA A 117 -6.44 2.27 -11.20
CA ALA A 117 -6.93 3.55 -10.71
C ALA A 117 -7.19 4.54 -11.85
N GLU A 118 -6.28 4.65 -12.83
CA GLU A 118 -6.45 5.49 -14.01
C GLU A 118 -7.67 5.06 -14.82
N LEU A 119 -7.81 3.76 -15.12
CA LEU A 119 -8.97 3.23 -15.83
C LEU A 119 -10.27 3.44 -15.06
N TYR A 120 -10.25 3.28 -13.74
CA TYR A 120 -11.40 3.51 -12.88
C TYR A 120 -11.84 4.97 -12.93
N LEU A 121 -10.90 5.92 -12.76
CA LEU A 121 -11.19 7.36 -12.83
C LEU A 121 -11.68 7.75 -14.24
N PHE A 122 -11.12 7.14 -15.29
CA PHE A 122 -11.55 7.40 -16.67
C PHE A 122 -13.02 7.00 -16.90
N VAL A 123 -13.42 5.81 -16.42
CA VAL A 123 -14.78 5.27 -16.63
C VAL A 123 -15.83 5.98 -15.78
N PHE A 124 -15.52 6.25 -14.50
CA PHE A 124 -16.52 6.76 -13.55
C PHE A 124 -16.55 8.28 -13.39
N LEU A 125 -15.52 8.99 -13.87
CA LEU A 125 -15.45 10.44 -13.81
C LEU A 125 -15.33 11.05 -15.21
N ASN A 126 -14.10 11.23 -15.69
CA ASN A 126 -13.81 11.82 -16.99
C ASN A 126 -12.32 11.61 -17.36
N PRO A 127 -11.97 11.74 -18.65
CA PRO A 127 -10.60 11.56 -19.12
C PRO A 127 -9.59 12.56 -18.55
N LEU A 128 -10.00 13.81 -18.28
CA LEU A 128 -9.09 14.83 -17.75
C LEU A 128 -8.60 14.45 -16.35
N THR A 129 -9.49 13.98 -15.48
CA THR A 129 -9.15 13.51 -14.13
C THR A 129 -8.29 12.24 -14.14
N ALA A 130 -8.37 11.42 -15.18
CA ALA A 130 -7.56 10.22 -15.29
C ALA A 130 -6.13 10.52 -15.78
N LEU A 131 -5.93 11.55 -16.59
CA LEU A 131 -4.67 11.82 -17.29
C LEU A 131 -3.80 12.91 -16.64
N LEU A 132 -4.39 13.83 -15.88
CA LEU A 132 -3.73 14.98 -15.24
C LEU A 132 -3.65 14.80 -13.73
#